data_AF-A0A143PJJ4-F1
#
_entry.id   AF-A0A143PJJ4-F1
#
_cell.length_a   1.000
_cell.length_b   1.000
_cell.length_c   1.000
_cell.angle_alpha   90.00
_cell.angle_beta   90.00
_cell.angle_gamma   90.00
#
_symmetry.space_group_name_H-M   'P 1'
#
loop_
_entity.id
_entity.type
_entity.pdbx_description
1 polymer ?
#
loop_
_entity_poly.entity_id
_entity_poly.type
_entity_poly.pdbx_seq_one_letter_code
_entity_poly.pdbx_strand_id
1 'polypeptide(L)' 'MSQRQDDLGSGVRDLLIDTPRGRLFTRAWGEHDCWKALAPIVLIHDSLGSVDLWRDFPSRLTASTGHPVIAYD' A
#
# COMPACT_ATOMS: atom_id res chain seq x y z
N MET A 1 -4.83 12.46 -21.40
CA MET A 1 -3.70 11.81 -20.71
C MET A 1 -4.18 10.45 -20.25
N SER A 2 -3.87 9.42 -21.02
CA SER A 2 -4.38 8.06 -20.85
C SER A 2 -3.48 7.32 -19.87
N GLN A 3 -3.98 7.05 -18.66
CA GLN A 3 -3.35 6.06 -17.78
C GLN A 3 -3.73 4.68 -18.33
N ARG A 4 -2.74 3.99 -18.91
CA ARG A 4 -2.82 2.55 -19.14
C ARG A 4 -2.62 1.86 -17.80
N GLN A 5 -3.70 1.30 -17.29
CA GLN A 5 -3.74 0.39 -16.16
C GLN A 5 -3.55 -1.02 -16.72
N ASP A 6 -2.32 -1.39 -17.09
CA ASP A 6 -1.99 -2.76 -17.49
C ASP A 6 -0.66 -3.14 -16.85
N ASP A 7 -0.73 -3.75 -15.67
CA ASP A 7 0.26 -4.71 -15.17
C ASP A 7 -0.38 -5.58 -14.08
N LEU A 8 -1.02 -6.67 -14.51
CA LEU A 8 -1.32 -7.82 -13.66
C LEU A 8 0.01 -8.53 -13.35
N GLY A 9 0.77 -8.03 -12.39
CA GLY A 9 2.09 -8.59 -12.07
C GLY A 9 2.79 -8.08 -10.81
N SER A 10 2.25 -7.10 -10.10
CA SER A 10 2.74 -6.80 -8.76
C SER A 10 1.55 -6.44 -7.88
N GLY A 11 1.37 -7.13 -6.76
CA GLY A 11 0.35 -6.80 -5.76
C GLY A 11 0.52 -5.41 -5.11
N VAL A 12 1.20 -4.46 -5.76
CA VAL A 12 1.42 -3.10 -5.27
C VAL A 12 0.49 -2.13 -5.98
N ARG A 13 -0.21 -1.28 -5.21
CA ARG A 13 -1.14 -0.27 -5.74
C ARG A 13 -0.94 1.06 -5.02
N ASP A 14 -0.78 2.12 -5.80
CA ASP A 14 -0.75 3.49 -5.31
C ASP A 14 -2.12 4.14 -5.47
N LEU A 15 -2.59 4.82 -4.43
CA LEU A 15 -3.91 5.44 -4.36
C LEU A 15 -3.79 6.82 -3.71
N LEU A 16 -4.56 7.77 -4.23
CA LEU A 16 -4.82 9.05 -3.59
C LEU A 16 -6.24 9.02 -3.03
N ILE A 17 -6.35 9.10 -1.70
CA ILE A 17 -7.63 9.09 -1.00
C ILE A 17 -8.03 10.53 -0.70
N ASP A 18 -9.17 10.96 -1.23
CA ASP A 18 -9.75 12.26 -0.90
C ASP A 18 -10.29 12.27 0.53
N THR A 19 -9.89 13.27 1.30
CA THR A 19 -10.40 13.51 2.65
C THR A 19 -10.87 14.97 2.76
N PRO A 20 -11.73 15.31 3.74
CA PRO A 20 -12.11 16.71 3.98
C PRO A 20 -10.93 17.65 4.28
N ARG A 21 -9.74 17.11 4.60
CA ARG A 21 -8.54 17.87 4.98
C ARG A 21 -7.48 17.90 3.88
N GLY A 22 -7.75 17.33 2.71
CA GLY A 22 -6.80 17.19 1.61
C GLY A 22 -6.72 15.76 1.09
N ARG A 23 -5.69 15.49 0.27
CA ARG A 23 -5.48 14.17 -0.33
C ARG A 23 -4.38 13.41 0.41
N LEU A 24 -4.67 12.16 0.72
CA LEU A 24 -3.75 11.23 1.37
C LEU A 24 -3.15 10.31 0.32
N PHE A 25 -1.83 10.31 0.18
CA PHE A 25 -1.14 9.29 -0.61
C PHE A 25 -1.07 8.00 0.21
N THR A 26 -1.43 6.88 -0.42
CA THR A 26 -1.36 5.55 0.17
C THR A 26 -0.78 4.56 -0.83
N ARG A 27 0.03 3.63 -0.34
CA ARG A 27 0.51 2.47 -1.09
C ARG A 27 0.08 1.21 -0.37
N ALA A 28 -0.44 0.26 -1.14
CA ALA A 28 -0.95 -1.00 -0.66
C ALA A 28 -0.19 -2.16 -1.31
N TRP A 29 0.19 -3.16 -0.52
CA TRP A 29 0.86 -4.39 -0.96
C TRP A 29 -0.02 -5.59 -0.63
N GLY A 30 -0.21 -6.51 -1.58
CA GLY A 30 -0.99 -7.73 -1.43
C GLY A 30 -1.80 -8.08 -2.67
N GLU A 31 -1.80 -9.37 -3.00
CA GLU A 31 -2.64 -9.96 -4.05
C GLU A 31 -4.12 -9.88 -3.69
N HIS A 32 -4.99 -9.86 -4.70
CA HIS A 32 -6.43 -9.66 -4.51
C HIS A 32 -7.08 -10.60 -3.47
N ASP A 33 -6.65 -11.86 -3.41
CA ASP A 33 -7.24 -12.85 -2.52
C ASP A 33 -6.92 -12.60 -1.04
N CYS A 34 -5.73 -12.10 -0.70
CA CYS A 34 -5.38 -11.84 0.70
C CYS A 34 -6.21 -10.68 1.30
N TRP A 35 -6.68 -9.73 0.48
CA TRP A 35 -7.54 -8.63 0.92
C TRP A 35 -8.93 -9.07 1.38
N LYS A 36 -9.38 -10.26 0.95
CA LYS A 36 -10.67 -10.84 1.37
C LYS A 36 -10.52 -11.83 2.53
N ALA A 37 -9.33 -12.43 2.66
CA ALA A 37 -9.09 -13.52 3.60
C ALA A 37 -8.49 -13.05 4.94
N LEU A 38 -7.69 -11.99 4.94
CA LEU A 38 -6.90 -11.57 6.09
C LEU A 38 -7.08 -10.07 6.38
N ALA A 39 -6.97 -9.70 7.65
CA ALA A 39 -6.98 -8.30 8.05
C ALA A 39 -5.70 -7.59 7.54
N PRO A 40 -5.78 -6.35 7.05
CA PRO A 40 -4.60 -5.62 6.61
C PRO A 40 -3.75 -5.12 7.78
N ILE A 41 -2.43 -5.11 7.60
CA ILE A 41 -1.48 -4.46 8.50
C ILE A 41 -1.26 -3.01 8.02
N VAL A 42 -1.47 -2.04 8.91
CA VAL A 42 -1.25 -0.62 8.61
C VAL A 42 0.09 -0.18 9.21
N LEU A 43 0.98 0.35 8.36
CA LEU A 43 2.25 0.92 8.77
C LEU A 43 2.07 2.42 9.02
N ILE A 44 2.50 2.85 10.20
CA ILE A 44 2.50 4.24 10.63
C ILE A 44 3.95 4.67 10.75
N HIS A 45 4.34 5.74 10.05
CA HIS A 45 5.64 6.37 10.24
C HIS A 45 5.50 7.54 11.24
N ASP A 46 6.62 7.94 11.84
CA ASP A 46 6.68 9.08 12.76
C ASP A 46 7.35 10.28 12.07
N SER A 47 6.96 11.50 12.46
CA SER A 47 7.56 12.76 12.05
C SER A 47 7.65 12.97 10.52
N LEU A 48 8.85 13.21 9.99
CA LEU A 48 9.15 13.41 8.55
C LEU A 48 9.23 12.09 7.77
N GLY A 49 8.60 11.03 8.28
CA GLY A 49 8.50 9.77 7.58
C GLY A 49 7.71 9.91 6.27
N SER A 50 7.89 8.94 5.38
CA SER A 50 7.05 8.79 4.19
C SER A 50 6.96 7.34 3.78
N VAL A 51 5.98 7.02 2.93
CA VAL A 51 5.79 5.69 2.34
C VAL A 51 7.08 5.16 1.71
N ASP A 52 7.83 6.00 1.02
CA ASP A 52 9.05 5.60 0.30
C ASP A 52 10.20 5.20 1.22
N LEU A 53 10.23 5.69 2.46
CA LEU A 53 11.29 5.33 3.42
C LEU A 53 11.23 3.86 3.85
N TRP A 54 10.07 3.19 3.67
CA TRP A 54 9.91 1.77 3.98
C TRP A 54 10.60 0.83 2.98
N ARG A 55 10.92 1.29 1.76
CA ARG A 55 11.62 0.51 0.73
C ARG A 55 10.94 -0.85 0.46
N ASP A 56 11.64 -1.96 0.66
CA ASP A 56 11.17 -3.33 0.43
C ASP A 56 10.50 -3.97 1.65
N PHE A 57 10.55 -3.32 2.82
CA PHE A 57 9.98 -3.85 4.06
C PHE A 57 8.49 -4.24 3.92
N PRO A 58 7.59 -3.41 3.34
CA PRO A 58 6.18 -3.77 3.24
C PRO A 58 5.93 -4.98 2.36
N SER A 59 6.67 -5.10 1.24
CA SER A 59 6.58 -6.26 0.34
C SER A 59 7.07 -7.54 1.03
N ARG A 60 8.17 -7.45 1.79
CA ARG A 60 8.68 -8.57 2.60
C ARG A 60 7.71 -8.96 3.71
N LEU A 61 7.03 -8.00 4.32
CA LEU A 61 6.03 -8.24 5.37
C LEU A 61 4.80 -8.96 4.81
N THR A 62 4.30 -8.56 3.64
CA THR A 62 3.25 -9.31 2.93
C THR A 62 3.71 -10.74 2.64
N ALA A 63 4.92 -10.93 2.12
CA ALA A 63 5.44 -12.26 1.81
C ALA A 63 5.60 -13.15 3.05
N SER A 64 6.00 -12.58 4.20
CA SER A 64 6.21 -13.35 5.43
C SER A 64 4.93 -13.66 6.21
N THR A 65 3.92 -12.79 6.11
CA THR A 65 2.69 -12.90 6.91
C THR A 65 1.48 -13.38 6.10
N GLY A 66 1.54 -13.27 4.78
CA GLY A 66 0.38 -13.40 3.89
C GLY A 66 -0.64 -12.27 4.02
N HIS A 67 -0.47 -11.33 4.97
CA HIS A 67 -1.41 -10.25 5.19
C HIS A 67 -1.16 -9.13 4.16
N PRO A 68 -2.22 -8.49 3.66
CA PRO A 68 -2.06 -7.23 2.95
C PRO A 68 -1.43 -6.17 3.85
N VAL A 69 -0.63 -5.27 3.27
CA VAL A 69 0.03 -4.19 3.99
C VAL A 69 -0.36 -2.85 3.36
N ILE A 70 -0.59 -1.82 4.18
CA ILE A 70 -0.89 -0.46 3.75
C ILE A 70 0.09 0.49 4.43
N ALA A 71 0.64 1.45 3.68
CA ALA A 71 1.32 2.62 4.22
C ALA A 71 0.70 3.89 3.63
N TYR A 72 0.79 5.00 4.37
CA TYR A 72 0.29 6.31 3.96
C TYR A 72 1.26 7.41 4.37
N ASP A 73 1.16 8.57 3.72
CA ASP A 73 1.92 9.79 4.07
C ASP A 73 1.19 10.66 5.10
#